data_AF-A0AAE6WTD3-F1
#
_entry.id   AF-A0AAE6WTD3-F1
#
_cell.length_a   1.000
_cell.length_b   1.000
_cell.length_c   1.000
_cell.angle_alpha   90.00
_cell.angle_beta   90.00
_cell.angle_gamma   90.00
#
_symmetry.space_group_name_H-M   'P 1'
#
loop_
_entity.id
_entity.type
_entity.pdbx_description
1 polymer ?
#
loop_
_entity_poly.entity_id
_entity_poly.type
_entity_poly.pdbx_seq_one_letter_code
_entity_poly.pdbx_strand_id
1 'polypeptide(L)' 'MPKKLKKKNDDYSVDVDKFTEKVRGEKSLTYKDPKTGWTIQKTRGTGGNKDGHKGDVWKLRNFKGKRIASLTKEGKIVGQ' A
#
# COMPACT_ATOMS: atom_id res chain seq x y z
N MET A 1 6.55 -3.80 -10.41
CA MET A 1 5.12 -3.70 -10.01
C MET A 1 4.24 -3.73 -11.26
N PRO A 2 3.14 -4.50 -11.32
CA PRO A 2 2.23 -4.54 -12.46
C PRO A 2 1.67 -3.16 -12.83
N LYS A 3 1.61 -2.82 -14.14
CA LYS A 3 1.00 -1.56 -14.62
C LYS A 3 -0.45 -1.40 -14.15
N LYS A 4 -1.21 -2.50 -14.04
CA LYS A 4 -2.60 -2.51 -13.55
C LYS A 4 -2.77 -1.99 -12.11
N LEU A 5 -1.71 -1.96 -11.29
CA LEU A 5 -1.76 -1.41 -9.94
C LEU A 5 -1.51 0.10 -9.88
N LYS A 6 -0.96 0.69 -10.94
CA LYS A 6 -0.66 2.12 -10.96
C LYS A 6 -1.93 2.95 -11.17
N LYS A 7 -1.90 4.19 -10.71
CA LYS A 7 -2.87 5.20 -11.12
C LYS A 7 -2.72 5.49 -12.62
N LYS A 8 -3.83 5.79 -13.28
CA LYS A 8 -3.82 6.15 -14.71
C LYS A 8 -2.99 7.43 -14.88
N ASN A 9 -2.05 7.42 -15.82
CA ASN A 9 -1.13 8.53 -16.12
C ASN A 9 -0.18 8.94 -14.97
N ASP A 10 0.03 8.07 -13.96
CA ASP A 10 1.00 8.32 -12.89
C ASP A 10 1.88 7.09 -12.68
N ASP A 11 3.15 7.23 -13.03
CA ASP A 11 4.12 6.14 -12.93
C ASP A 11 4.62 5.87 -11.51
N TYR A 12 4.37 6.79 -10.58
CA TYR A 12 4.93 6.80 -9.24
C TYR A 12 3.88 6.66 -8.11
N SER A 13 2.62 6.44 -8.48
CA SER A 13 1.54 6.18 -7.54
C SER A 13 0.83 4.86 -7.78
N VAL A 14 0.47 4.21 -6.68
CA VAL A 14 -0.42 3.05 -6.63
C VAL A 14 -1.85 3.53 -6.52
N ASP A 15 -2.73 2.89 -7.25
CA ASP A 15 -4.17 3.08 -7.14
C ASP A 15 -4.70 2.29 -5.93
N VAL A 16 -4.74 2.95 -4.77
CA VAL A 16 -5.15 2.34 -3.49
C VAL A 16 -6.60 1.89 -3.48
N ASP A 17 -7.45 2.45 -4.34
CA ASP A 17 -8.88 2.13 -4.43
C ASP A 17 -9.11 0.74 -5.04
N LYS A 18 -8.10 0.15 -5.67
CA LYS A 18 -8.15 -1.24 -6.18
C LYS A 18 -8.09 -2.28 -5.07
N PHE A 19 -7.66 -1.91 -3.87
CA PHE A 19 -7.51 -2.84 -2.74
C PHE A 19 -8.80 -2.86 -1.93
N THR A 20 -9.79 -3.59 -2.43
CA THR A 20 -11.15 -3.61 -1.87
C THR A 20 -11.40 -4.77 -0.92
N GLU A 21 -10.65 -5.87 -1.03
CA GLU A 21 -10.87 -7.07 -0.21
C GLU A 21 -10.11 -6.99 1.11
N LYS A 22 -10.83 -6.86 2.23
CA LYS A 22 -10.21 -6.92 3.55
C LYS A 22 -9.71 -8.35 3.86
N VAL A 23 -8.42 -8.49 4.13
CA VAL A 23 -7.82 -9.76 4.56
C VAL A 23 -8.12 -9.97 6.04
N ARG A 24 -8.80 -11.07 6.38
CA ARG A 24 -9.13 -11.46 7.76
C ARG A 24 -7.96 -12.20 8.42
N GLY A 25 -7.85 -12.11 9.74
CA GLY A 25 -6.80 -12.79 10.53
C GLY A 25 -5.46 -12.06 10.58
N GLU A 26 -5.30 -10.96 9.85
CA GLU A 26 -4.09 -10.13 9.88
C GLU A 26 -4.05 -9.22 11.11
N LYS A 27 -2.87 -9.09 11.73
CA LYS A 27 -2.70 -8.24 12.91
C LYS A 27 -2.78 -6.74 12.60
N SER A 28 -2.68 -6.36 11.33
CA SER A 28 -2.83 -4.99 10.84
C SER A 28 -3.88 -4.95 9.74
N LEU A 29 -4.59 -3.83 9.63
CA LEU A 29 -5.59 -3.62 8.60
C LEU A 29 -4.95 -3.81 7.21
N THR A 30 -5.34 -4.87 6.51
CA THR A 30 -4.75 -5.27 5.24
C THR A 30 -5.85 -5.43 4.22
N TYR A 31 -5.66 -4.83 3.06
CA TYR A 31 -6.56 -4.95 1.91
C TYR A 31 -5.81 -5.56 0.74
N LYS A 32 -6.53 -6.35 -0.05
CA LYS A 32 -6.03 -7.08 -1.21
C LYS A 32 -6.71 -6.55 -2.46
N ASP A 33 -5.92 -6.41 -3.52
CA ASP A 33 -6.47 -6.26 -4.87
C ASP A 33 -6.80 -7.67 -5.42
N PRO A 34 -8.08 -8.01 -5.64
CA PRO A 34 -8.48 -9.33 -6.13
C PRO A 34 -7.88 -9.65 -7.50
N LYS A 35 -7.57 -8.64 -8.33
CA LYS A 35 -7.07 -8.83 -9.70
C LYS A 35 -5.58 -9.17 -9.77
N THR A 36 -4.80 -8.77 -8.77
CA THR A 36 -3.34 -9.00 -8.76
C THR A 36 -2.88 -9.88 -7.61
N GLY A 37 -3.68 -10.02 -6.56
CA GLY A 37 -3.27 -10.64 -5.31
C GLY A 37 -2.30 -9.81 -4.46
N TRP A 38 -1.97 -8.59 -4.89
CA TRP A 38 -1.13 -7.69 -4.09
C TRP A 38 -1.93 -7.16 -2.91
N THR A 39 -1.22 -6.73 -1.86
CA THR A 39 -1.85 -6.19 -0.66
C THR A 39 -1.27 -4.84 -0.26
N ILE A 40 -2.11 -4.00 0.32
CA ILE A 40 -1.70 -2.85 1.12
C ILE A 40 -1.99 -3.14 2.59
N GLN A 41 -1.01 -2.91 3.44
CA GLN A 41 -1.13 -3.10 4.88
C GLN A 41 -0.93 -1.77 5.59
N LYS A 42 -1.85 -1.39 6.47
CA LYS A 42 -1.76 -0.15 7.25
C LYS A 42 -0.51 -0.19 8.11
N THR A 43 0.32 0.83 8.00
CA THR A 43 1.48 1.01 8.88
C THR A 43 0.96 1.28 10.29
N ARG A 44 1.54 0.61 11.29
CA ARG A 44 1.18 0.85 12.70
C ARG A 44 1.86 2.13 13.18
N GLY A 45 1.14 2.93 13.97
CA GLY A 45 1.69 4.14 14.59
C GLY A 45 1.66 5.40 13.73
N THR A 46 1.06 5.36 12.53
CA THR A 46 0.94 6.50 11.62
C THR A 46 -0.32 7.31 11.92
N GLY A 47 -0.13 8.60 12.24
CA GLY A 47 -1.17 9.54 12.64
C GLY A 47 -0.67 10.83 13.30
N GLY A 48 0.61 11.17 13.14
CA GLY A 48 1.20 12.40 13.66
C GLY A 48 2.63 12.52 13.15
N ASN A 49 3.15 13.75 13.10
CA ASN A 49 4.56 14.08 12.83
C ASN A 49 5.48 13.31 13.78
N LYS A 50 5.74 12.04 13.49
CA LYS A 50 6.79 11.25 14.11
C LYS A 50 7.97 11.32 13.15
N ASP A 51 9.01 12.00 13.59
CA ASP A 51 10.27 12.13 12.86
C ASP A 51 10.72 10.76 12.35
N GLY A 52 10.77 10.60 11.04
CA GLY A 52 11.12 9.34 10.35
C GLY A 52 10.04 8.79 9.40
N HIS A 53 8.77 9.18 9.56
CA HIS A 53 7.70 8.80 8.63
C HIS A 53 7.49 9.88 7.56
N LYS A 54 7.81 9.57 6.30
CA LYS A 54 7.60 10.48 5.15
C LYS A 54 6.12 10.57 4.72
N GLY A 55 5.21 10.59 5.69
CA GLY A 55 3.77 10.52 5.47
C GLY A 55 3.27 9.15 4.99
N ASP A 56 4.05 8.08 5.17
CA ASP A 56 3.66 6.74 4.72
C ASP A 56 2.56 6.15 5.62
N VAL A 57 1.43 5.78 5.01
CA VAL A 57 0.26 5.20 5.70
C VAL A 57 0.09 3.73 5.35
N TRP A 58 0.54 3.32 4.17
CA TRP A 58 0.40 1.95 3.68
C TRP A 58 1.75 1.33 3.33
N LYS A 59 1.88 0.02 3.55
CA LYS A 59 2.95 -0.83 3.06
C LYS A 59 2.42 -1.62 1.88
N LEU A 60 2.99 -1.42 0.70
CA LEU A 60 2.69 -2.23 -0.47
C LEU A 60 3.46 -3.55 -0.39
N ARG A 61 2.74 -4.66 -0.51
CA ARG A 61 3.30 -6.01 -0.57
C ARG A 61 2.92 -6.66 -1.88
N ASN A 62 3.86 -7.42 -2.46
CA ASN A 62 3.57 -8.20 -3.65
C ASN A 62 2.66 -9.40 -3.32
N PHE A 63 2.22 -10.11 -4.37
CA PHE A 63 1.41 -11.31 -4.26
C PHE A 63 2.05 -12.46 -3.44
N LYS A 64 3.36 -12.39 -3.18
CA LYS A 64 4.11 -13.33 -2.31
C LYS A 64 4.24 -12.83 -0.86
N GLY A 65 3.62 -11.70 -0.51
CA GLY A 65 3.68 -11.10 0.82
C GLY A 65 4.94 -10.27 1.13
N LYS A 66 5.90 -10.16 0.20
CA LYS A 66 7.11 -9.34 0.37
C LYS A 66 6.77 -7.85 0.23
N ARG A 67 7.20 -7.02 1.17
CA ARG A 67 7.09 -5.56 1.08
C ARG A 67 7.98 -5.03 -0.06
N ILE A 68 7.41 -4.15 -0.88
CA ILE A 68 8.07 -3.54 -2.06
C ILE A 68 8.12 -2.02 -1.96
N ALA A 69 7.18 -1.40 -1.23
CA ALA A 69 7.16 0.05 -1.04
C ALA A 69 6.40 0.48 0.21
N SER A 70 6.66 1.71 0.64
CA SER A 70 5.82 2.54 1.49
C SER A 70 5.04 3.53 0.63
N LEU A 71 3.75 3.69 0.93
CA LEU A 71 2.85 4.59 0.22
C LEU A 71 2.24 5.60 1.18
N THR A 72 1.99 6.82 0.71
CA THR A 72 1.09 7.77 1.39
C THR A 72 -0.35 7.26 1.39
N LYS A 73 -1.26 7.97 2.06
CA LYS A 73 -2.70 7.65 2.07
C LYS A 73 -3.29 7.62 0.64
N GLU A 74 -2.80 8.49 -0.24
CA GLU A 74 -3.24 8.66 -1.64
C GLU A 74 -2.56 7.66 -2.59
N GLY A 75 -1.63 6.84 -2.09
CA GLY A 75 -0.92 5.83 -2.87
C GLY A 75 0.40 6.27 -3.49
N LYS A 76 0.89 7.49 -3.19
CA LYS A 76 2.19 7.95 -3.68
C LYS A 76 3.32 7.16 -3.03
N ILE A 77 4.28 6.65 -3.82
CA ILE A 77 5.44 5.94 -3.29
C ILE A 77 6.37 6.92 -2.56
N VAL A 78 6.75 6.62 -1.32
CA VAL A 78 7.63 7.48 -0.48
C VAL A 78 8.84 6.73 0.10
N GLY A 79 8.91 5.41 -0.11
CA GLY A 79 10.05 4.56 0.18
C GLY A 79 9.90 3.21 -0.53
N GLN A 80 11.01 2.54 -0.85
CA GLN A 80 11.05 1.21 -1.48
C GLN A 80 11.79 0.23 -0.59
#